data_AF-A0A161MK32-F1
#
_entry.id   AF-A0A161MK32-F1
#
_cell.length_a   1.000
_cell.length_b   1.000
_cell.length_c   1.000
_cell.angle_alpha   90.00
_cell.angle_beta   90.00
_cell.angle_gamma   90.00
#
_symmetry.space_group_name_H-M   'P 1'
#
loop_
_entity.id
_entity.type
_entity.pdbx_description
1 polymer ?
#
loop_
_entity_poly.entity_id
_entity_poly.type
_entity_poly.pdbx_seq_one_letter_code
_entity_poly.pdbx_strand_id
1 'polypeptide(L)'
;GLAARGTFHGLYSVLSKEVNYVTDSLDKKCISAIMKCRGELLNLNCKRYMHNRTQLCSLCNLNEEEDGVHFLAVCPILAPYRIKYFQTRTLSTDMAIEYLNGRNWKLLYHYYCEAWQYRAF
;
A
#
# COMPACT_ATOMS: atom_id res chain seq x y z
N GLY A 1 34.76 -6.99 0.60
CA GLY A 1 34.44 -6.62 -0.79
C GLY A 1 32.94 -6.54 -0.93
N LEU A 2 32.43 -5.45 -1.51
CA LEU A 2 31.02 -5.09 -1.56
C LEU A 2 30.17 -6.13 -2.32
N ALA A 3 29.27 -6.83 -1.63
CA ALA A 3 28.10 -7.49 -2.24
C ALA A 3 27.10 -7.92 -1.15
N ALA A 4 26.54 -6.97 -0.39
CA ALA A 4 25.45 -7.26 0.56
C ALA A 4 24.41 -6.12 0.63
N ARG A 5 24.08 -5.51 -0.52
CA ARG A 5 23.11 -4.40 -0.58
C ARG A 5 22.22 -4.48 -1.83
N GLY A 6 21.50 -5.59 -1.98
CA GLY A 6 20.66 -5.84 -3.16
C GLY A 6 19.19 -6.15 -2.87
N THR A 7 18.69 -6.03 -1.64
CA THR A 7 17.35 -6.55 -1.28
C THR A 7 16.48 -5.50 -0.59
N PHE A 8 16.14 -4.43 -1.31
CA PHE A 8 15.01 -3.57 -0.96
C PHE A 8 13.97 -3.68 -2.06
N HIS A 9 13.33 -4.84 -2.15
CA HIS A 9 12.21 -5.03 -3.06
C HIS A 9 10.91 -4.71 -2.34
N GLY A 10 10.09 -3.82 -2.90
CA GLY A 10 8.81 -3.47 -2.29
C GLY A 10 7.80 -4.61 -2.46
N LEU A 11 6.57 -4.40 -1.96
CA LEU A 11 5.47 -5.34 -2.13
C LEU A 11 5.35 -5.84 -3.58
N TYR A 12 5.56 -4.99 -4.59
CA TYR A 12 5.43 -5.38 -6.01
C TYR A 12 6.22 -6.64 -6.37
N SER A 13 7.43 -6.82 -5.83
CA SER A 13 8.29 -7.96 -6.16
C SER A 13 7.75 -9.32 -5.73
N VAL A 14 6.92 -9.34 -4.68
CA VAL A 14 6.34 -10.54 -4.09
C VAL A 14 4.87 -10.75 -4.50
N LEU A 15 4.30 -9.83 -5.28
CA LEU A 15 2.94 -9.99 -5.81
C LEU A 15 2.92 -10.95 -7.00
N SER A 16 1.87 -11.77 -7.06
CA SER A 16 1.56 -12.62 -8.21
C SER A 16 1.34 -11.75 -9.45
N LYS A 17 2.02 -12.05 -10.56
CA LYS A 17 1.89 -11.30 -11.81
C LYS A 17 0.66 -11.71 -12.62
N GLU A 18 0.21 -12.94 -12.44
CA GLU A 18 -0.94 -13.55 -13.13
C GLU A 18 -2.23 -13.28 -12.36
N VAL A 19 -2.59 -12.01 -12.20
CA VAL A 19 -3.78 -11.61 -11.46
C VAL A 19 -4.65 -10.71 -12.33
N ASN A 20 -5.88 -11.16 -12.61
CA ASN A 20 -6.79 -10.42 -13.48
C ASN A 20 -7.65 -9.42 -12.69
N TYR A 21 -7.11 -8.21 -12.49
CA TYR A 21 -7.86 -7.08 -11.90
C TYR A 21 -8.42 -6.12 -12.94
N VAL A 22 -8.22 -6.36 -14.24
CA VAL A 22 -8.79 -5.56 -15.33
C VAL A 22 -9.98 -6.35 -15.89
N THR A 23 -11.12 -6.25 -15.21
CA THR A 23 -12.33 -7.03 -15.53
C THR A 23 -13.57 -6.16 -15.50
N ASP A 24 -14.62 -6.58 -16.18
CA ASP A 24 -15.91 -5.88 -16.17
C ASP A 24 -16.63 -5.93 -14.82
N SER A 25 -16.18 -6.80 -13.90
CA SER A 25 -16.73 -6.92 -12.54
C SER A 25 -16.31 -5.77 -11.61
N LEU A 26 -15.32 -4.98 -12.02
CA LEU A 26 -14.80 -3.84 -11.28
C LEU A 26 -14.95 -2.56 -12.10
N ASP A 27 -15.33 -1.46 -11.45
CA ASP A 27 -15.35 -0.18 -12.13
C ASP A 27 -13.91 0.36 -12.37
N LYS A 28 -13.79 1.31 -13.30
CA LYS A 28 -12.51 1.90 -13.71
C LYS A 28 -11.73 2.53 -12.54
N LYS A 29 -12.42 3.08 -11.52
CA LYS A 29 -11.78 3.71 -10.36
C LYS A 29 -11.19 2.64 -9.45
N CYS A 30 -11.92 1.56 -9.23
CA CYS A 30 -11.45 0.39 -8.50
C CYS A 30 -10.21 -0.22 -9.18
N ILE A 31 -10.26 -0.46 -10.49
CA ILE A 31 -9.13 -0.95 -11.28
C ILE A 31 -7.90 -0.03 -11.14
N SER A 32 -8.10 1.29 -11.27
CA SER A 32 -7.02 2.27 -11.12
C SER A 32 -6.40 2.26 -9.72
N ALA A 33 -7.20 2.16 -8.66
CA ALA A 33 -6.72 2.10 -7.29
C ALA A 33 -5.90 0.81 -7.03
N ILE A 34 -6.39 -0.34 -7.50
CA ILE A 34 -5.69 -1.62 -7.40
C ILE A 34 -4.35 -1.55 -8.11
N MET A 35 -4.34 -1.02 -9.35
CA MET A 35 -3.10 -0.81 -10.11
C MET A 35 -2.11 0.05 -9.34
N LYS A 36 -2.57 1.15 -8.73
CA LYS A 36 -1.69 2.04 -7.95
C LYS A 36 -1.12 1.37 -6.71
N CYS A 37 -1.95 0.64 -5.96
CA CYS A 37 -1.51 -0.06 -4.75
C CYS A 37 -0.53 -1.20 -5.10
N ARG A 38 -0.84 -1.99 -6.13
CA ARG A 38 0.00 -3.13 -6.56
C ARG A 38 1.33 -2.67 -7.17
N GLY A 39 1.28 -1.65 -8.02
CA GLY A 39 2.45 -1.14 -8.74
C GLY A 39 3.30 -0.14 -7.96
N GLU A 40 3.02 0.08 -6.67
CA GLU A 40 3.71 1.08 -5.85
C GLU A 40 3.69 2.49 -6.47
N LEU A 41 2.60 2.81 -7.18
CA LEU A 41 2.41 4.09 -7.88
C LEU A 41 1.73 5.14 -6.98
N LEU A 42 1.55 4.83 -5.70
CA LEU A 42 1.07 5.77 -4.71
C LEU A 42 2.11 6.86 -4.51
N ASN A 43 1.67 8.13 -4.45
CA ASN A 43 2.56 9.25 -4.18
C ASN A 43 2.85 9.38 -2.67
N LEU A 44 3.42 8.33 -2.08
CA LEU A 44 3.88 8.29 -0.70
C LEU A 44 5.25 8.97 -0.57
N ASN A 45 5.65 9.29 0.66
CA ASN A 45 6.91 10.00 0.92
C ASN A 45 8.14 9.12 0.63
N CYS A 46 8.08 7.81 0.91
CA CYS A 46 9.18 6.92 0.57
C CYS A 46 9.27 6.71 -0.96
N LYS A 47 10.31 7.29 -1.54
CA LYS A 47 10.72 7.19 -2.95
C LYS A 47 12.13 6.64 -2.96
N ARG A 48 12.27 5.32 -3.05
CA ARG A 48 13.55 4.60 -2.95
C ARG A 48 14.65 5.10 -3.90
N TYR A 49 14.27 5.74 -4.99
CA TYR A 49 15.17 6.30 -6.01
C TYR A 49 15.47 7.81 -5.83
N MET A 50 14.95 8.47 -4.79
CA MET A 50 15.15 9.89 -4.51
C MET A 50 15.67 10.09 -3.09
N HIS A 51 16.92 10.54 -2.96
CA HIS A 51 17.57 10.68 -1.65
C HIS A 51 17.43 12.07 -1.02
N ASN A 52 16.96 13.07 -1.78
CA ASN A 52 16.85 14.47 -1.35
C ASN A 52 15.45 14.85 -0.84
N ARG A 53 14.67 13.89 -0.33
CA ARG A 53 13.31 14.13 0.19
C ARG A 53 13.09 13.35 1.48
N THR A 54 12.20 13.86 2.34
CA THR A 54 11.74 13.09 3.49
C THR A 54 11.12 11.78 3.01
N GLN A 55 11.58 10.67 3.55
CA GLN A 55 11.02 9.34 3.31
C GLN A 55 9.99 8.96 4.37
N LEU A 56 9.89 9.76 5.44
CA LEU A 56 9.11 9.43 6.63
C LEU A 56 7.63 9.70 6.44
N CYS A 57 6.80 8.95 7.15
CA CYS A 57 5.35 9.19 7.21
C CYS A 57 5.05 10.55 7.80
N SER A 58 4.29 11.35 7.05
CA SER A 58 3.81 12.67 7.49
C SER A 58 2.57 12.58 8.39
N LEU A 59 1.94 11.40 8.48
CA LEU A 59 0.74 11.21 9.29
C LEU A 59 1.07 10.85 10.72
N CYS A 60 2.02 9.93 10.92
CA CYS A 60 2.35 9.42 12.25
C CYS A 60 3.70 9.91 12.75
N ASN A 61 3.84 10.07 14.06
CA ASN A 61 5.07 10.51 14.72
C ASN A 61 6.01 9.34 15.09
N LEU A 62 5.96 8.23 14.33
CA LEU A 62 6.77 7.04 14.61
C LEU A 62 8.15 7.06 13.93
N ASN A 63 8.44 8.06 13.08
CA ASN A 63 9.66 8.14 12.28
C ASN A 63 9.88 6.92 11.37
N GLU A 64 8.79 6.32 10.88
CA GLU A 64 8.81 5.19 9.95
C GLU A 64 8.76 5.68 8.49
N GLU A 65 9.36 4.92 7.57
CA GLU A 65 9.25 5.19 6.14
C GLU A 65 7.80 5.06 5.66
N GLU A 66 7.34 6.01 4.85
CA GLU A 66 6.00 5.95 4.27
C GLU A 66 6.02 5.20 2.94
N ASP A 67 6.06 3.87 3.01
CA ASP A 67 5.95 3.02 1.83
C ASP A 67 4.58 2.33 1.75
N GLY A 68 4.42 1.47 0.74
CA GLY A 68 3.17 0.72 0.55
C GLY A 68 2.80 -0.15 1.75
N VAL A 69 3.78 -0.71 2.47
CA VAL A 69 3.52 -1.52 3.67
C VAL A 69 3.04 -0.60 4.79
N HIS A 70 3.74 0.52 5.03
CA HIS A 70 3.33 1.45 6.06
C HIS A 70 1.91 1.98 5.82
N PHE A 71 1.63 2.43 4.59
CA PHE A 71 0.32 2.95 4.20
C PHE A 71 -0.79 1.89 4.27
N LEU A 72 -0.58 0.67 3.75
CA LEU A 72 -1.64 -0.35 3.70
C LEU A 72 -1.82 -1.10 5.01
N ALA A 73 -0.75 -1.31 5.79
CA ALA A 73 -0.73 -2.35 6.81
C ALA A 73 -0.57 -1.83 8.25
N VAL A 74 0.26 -0.81 8.51
CA VAL A 74 0.71 -0.54 9.89
C VAL A 74 0.59 0.91 10.38
N CYS A 75 0.42 1.91 9.51
CA CYS A 75 0.33 3.31 9.94
C CYS A 75 -0.79 3.51 10.97
N PRO A 76 -0.51 3.90 12.23
CA PRO A 76 -1.51 3.91 13.30
C PRO A 76 -2.65 4.90 13.06
N ILE A 77 -2.37 6.00 12.36
CA ILE A 77 -3.37 7.02 12.00
C ILE A 77 -4.42 6.45 11.04
N LEU A 78 -4.01 5.50 10.19
CA LEU A 78 -4.92 4.84 9.24
C LEU A 78 -5.62 3.60 9.83
N ALA A 79 -5.38 3.28 11.11
CA ALA A 79 -6.00 2.13 11.78
C ALA A 79 -7.55 2.14 11.76
N PRO A 80 -8.25 3.29 11.95
CA PRO A 80 -9.72 3.32 11.86
C PRO A 80 -10.25 2.81 10.50
N TYR A 81 -9.57 3.16 9.41
CA TYR A 81 -9.94 2.69 8.07
C TYR A 81 -9.65 1.19 7.89
N ARG A 82 -8.53 0.68 8.43
CA ARG A 82 -8.26 -0.77 8.42
C ARG A 82 -9.26 -1.55 9.27
N ILE A 83 -9.70 -1.02 10.41
CA ILE A 83 -10.76 -1.65 11.21
C ILE A 83 -12.05 -1.71 10.38
N LYS A 84 -12.42 -0.60 9.74
CA LYS A 84 -13.64 -0.52 8.92
C LYS A 84 -13.67 -1.51 7.77
N TYR A 85 -12.55 -1.70 7.05
CA TYR A 85 -12.52 -2.48 5.81
C TYR A 85 -11.89 -3.86 5.94
N PHE A 86 -10.97 -4.06 6.89
CA PHE A 86 -10.24 -5.30 7.09
C PHE A 86 -10.48 -5.92 8.47
N GLN A 87 -11.28 -5.28 9.33
CA GLN A 87 -11.63 -5.75 10.67
C GLN A 87 -10.43 -5.92 11.60
N THR A 88 -9.34 -5.20 11.33
CA THR A 88 -8.11 -5.26 12.13
C THR A 88 -7.40 -3.91 12.17
N ARG A 89 -6.65 -3.67 13.25
CA ARG A 89 -5.82 -2.46 13.42
C ARG A 89 -4.57 -2.48 12.55
N THR A 90 -4.04 -3.67 12.28
CA THR A 90 -2.83 -3.88 11.50
C THR A 90 -3.00 -5.09 10.60
N LEU A 91 -2.33 -5.07 9.44
CA LEU A 91 -2.17 -6.24 8.58
C LEU A 91 -0.74 -6.76 8.73
N SER A 92 -0.57 -8.08 8.73
CA SER A 92 0.75 -8.63 8.41
C SER A 92 1.07 -8.35 6.94
N THR A 93 2.35 -8.43 6.57
CA THR A 93 2.78 -8.31 5.17
C THR A 93 2.07 -9.32 4.27
N ASP A 94 1.93 -10.58 4.72
CA ASP A 94 1.22 -11.63 3.97
C ASP A 94 -0.25 -11.28 3.74
N MET A 95 -0.94 -10.76 4.78
CA MET A 95 -2.33 -10.33 4.65
C MET A 95 -2.47 -9.17 3.65
N ALA A 96 -1.53 -8.21 3.68
CA ALA A 96 -1.50 -7.12 2.70
C ALA A 96 -1.29 -7.66 1.28
N ILE A 97 -0.39 -8.63 1.09
CA ILE A 97 -0.14 -9.31 -0.19
C ILE A 97 -1.42 -10.03 -0.67
N GLU A 98 -2.13 -10.73 0.20
CA GLU A 98 -3.38 -11.42 -0.16
C GLU A 98 -4.46 -10.44 -0.65
N TYR A 99 -4.62 -9.29 0.00
CA TYR A 99 -5.52 -8.23 -0.48
C TYR A 99 -5.07 -7.67 -1.83
N LEU A 100 -3.77 -7.42 -1.99
CA LEU A 100 -3.20 -6.94 -3.26
C LEU A 100 -3.38 -7.97 -4.38
N ASN A 101 -3.33 -9.27 -4.08
CA ASN A 101 -3.52 -10.38 -5.02
C ASN A 101 -4.98 -10.79 -5.23
N GLY A 102 -5.95 -10.08 -4.62
CA GLY A 102 -7.35 -10.22 -4.98
C GLY A 102 -8.23 -10.95 -3.98
N ARG A 103 -7.81 -11.11 -2.72
CA ARG A 103 -8.71 -11.59 -1.65
C ARG A 103 -10.05 -10.87 -1.65
N ASN A 104 -10.03 -9.53 -1.66
CA ASN A 104 -11.22 -8.70 -1.81
C ASN A 104 -10.84 -7.28 -2.25
N TRP A 105 -10.84 -7.03 -3.55
CA TRP A 105 -10.46 -5.72 -4.08
C TRP A 105 -11.45 -4.59 -3.81
N LYS A 106 -12.73 -4.90 -3.57
CA LYS A 106 -13.70 -3.87 -3.19
C LYS A 106 -13.34 -3.29 -1.82
N LEU A 107 -12.99 -4.13 -0.86
CA LEU A 107 -12.50 -3.68 0.45
C LEU A 107 -11.19 -2.90 0.34
N LEU A 108 -10.23 -3.38 -0.44
CA LEU A 108 -8.97 -2.66 -0.70
C LEU A 108 -9.24 -1.28 -1.33
N TYR A 109 -10.15 -1.21 -2.31
CA TYR A 109 -10.51 0.04 -2.98
C TYR A 109 -11.15 1.04 -2.01
N HIS A 110 -12.11 0.61 -1.19
CA HIS A 110 -12.75 1.50 -0.24
C HIS A 110 -11.79 1.98 0.85
N TYR A 111 -10.92 1.08 1.36
CA TYR A 111 -9.81 1.47 2.22
C TYR A 111 -8.94 2.54 1.55
N TYR A 112 -8.47 2.27 0.33
CA TYR A 112 -7.64 3.20 -0.42
C TYR A 112 -8.32 4.57 -0.56
N CYS A 113 -9.59 4.62 -0.94
CA CYS A 113 -10.30 5.88 -1.13
C CYS A 113 -10.32 6.74 0.13
N GLU A 114 -10.73 6.17 1.27
CA GLU A 114 -10.85 6.93 2.51
C GLU A 114 -9.48 7.25 3.14
N ALA A 115 -8.56 6.29 3.17
CA ALA A 115 -7.22 6.49 3.71
C ALA A 115 -6.42 7.49 2.87
N TRP A 116 -6.55 7.43 1.53
CA TRP A 116 -5.90 8.37 0.63
C TRP A 116 -6.49 9.78 0.75
N GLN A 117 -7.81 9.89 0.88
CA GLN A 117 -8.47 11.17 1.10
C GLN A 117 -7.99 11.80 2.41
N TYR A 118 -7.91 11.03 3.50
CA TYR A 118 -7.38 11.50 4.77
C TYR A 118 -5.94 12.00 4.65
N ARG A 119 -5.08 11.21 3.98
CA ARG A 119 -3.67 11.56 3.78
C ARG A 119 -3.47 12.84 2.95
N ALA A 120 -4.42 13.17 2.08
CA ALA A 120 -4.33 14.33 1.20
C ALA A 120 -4.61 15.67 1.93
N PHE A 121 -5.15 15.63 3.15
CA PHE A 121 -5.30 16.78 4.04
C PHE A 121 -4.06 16.96 4.92
#